data_AF-A0A7C3V824-F1
#
_entry.id   AF-A0A7C3V824-F1
#
_cell.length_a   1.000
_cell.length_b   1.000
_cell.length_c   1.000
_cell.angle_alpha   90.00
_cell.angle_beta   90.00
_cell.angle_gamma   90.00
#
_symmetry.space_group_name_H-M   'P 1'
#
loop_
_entity.id
_entity.type
_entity.pdbx_description
1 polymer ?
#
loop_
_entity_poly.entity_id
_entity_poly.type
_entity_poly.pdbx_seq_one_letter_code
_entity_poly.pdbx_strand_id
1 'polypeptide(L)'
;TFGKGSVQNLIPLDDDGAQIKLTIAYYYTPSGVRIEQKGIEPDVRIEVHRPGKDESRSETELAMEGVEEFEIGNLAKDPQLRRAIEEIRNMTVSATAAREK
;
A
#
# COMPACT_ATOMS: atom_id res chain seq x y z
N THR A 1 4.76 3.05 -0.55
CA THR A 1 4.18 2.05 0.40
C THR A 1 4.90 2.17 1.75
N PHE A 2 4.51 1.42 2.79
CA PHE A 2 5.16 1.46 4.12
C PHE A 2 6.61 0.93 4.13
N GLY A 3 6.98 0.06 3.18
CA GLY A 3 8.36 -0.43 3.09
C GLY A 3 8.74 -1.49 4.10
N LYS A 4 7.80 -2.38 4.45
CA LYS A 4 8.11 -3.63 5.13
C LYS A 4 8.45 -4.70 4.10
N GLY A 5 9.70 -5.13 4.11
CA GLY A 5 10.24 -6.11 3.16
C GLY A 5 11.07 -7.19 3.85
N SER A 6 10.90 -7.39 5.14
CA SER A 6 11.65 -8.36 5.95
C SER A 6 10.85 -9.65 6.17
N VAL A 7 11.56 -10.78 6.16
CA VAL A 7 11.05 -12.09 6.57
C VAL A 7 11.53 -12.35 7.98
N GLN A 8 10.59 -12.60 8.89
CA GLN A 8 10.88 -12.87 10.29
C GLN A 8 10.51 -14.31 10.62
N ASN A 9 11.38 -15.01 11.33
CA ASN A 9 11.14 -16.34 11.88
C ASN A 9 11.05 -16.27 13.41
N LEU A 10 10.25 -17.15 14.00
CA LEU A 10 10.11 -17.29 15.45
C LEU A 10 10.90 -18.54 15.87
N ILE A 11 11.91 -18.36 16.70
CA ILE A 11 12.73 -19.43 17.27
C ILE A 11 12.26 -19.64 18.70
N PRO A 12 11.60 -20.77 19.02
CA PRO A 12 11.20 -21.06 20.39
C PRO A 12 12.44 -21.31 21.27
N LEU A 13 12.38 -20.85 22.51
CA LEU A 13 13.33 -21.21 23.55
C LEU A 13 12.76 -22.36 24.38
N ASP A 14 13.64 -23.15 24.99
CA ASP A 14 13.23 -24.34 25.76
C ASP A 14 12.44 -23.99 27.02
N ASP A 15 12.48 -22.73 27.47
CA ASP A 15 11.77 -22.22 28.64
C ASP A 15 10.39 -21.61 28.30
N ASP A 16 9.39 -21.93 29.14
CA ASP A 16 7.98 -21.47 29.20
C ASP A 16 7.57 -20.32 28.27
N GLY A 17 7.41 -20.64 26.97
CA GLY A 17 6.75 -19.76 26.00
C GLY A 17 7.58 -18.57 25.50
N ALA A 18 8.85 -18.47 25.87
CA ALA A 18 9.73 -17.45 25.33
C ALA A 18 10.12 -17.77 23.87
N GLN A 19 10.13 -16.76 23.00
CA GLN A 19 10.47 -16.91 21.58
C GLN A 19 11.30 -15.73 21.09
N ILE A 20 12.28 -16.00 20.26
CA ILE A 20 13.09 -14.99 19.58
C ILE A 20 12.51 -14.75 18.19
N LYS A 21 12.11 -13.51 17.92
CA LYS A 21 11.74 -13.07 16.58
C LYS A 21 12.95 -12.54 15.85
N LEU A 22 13.43 -13.29 14.85
CA LEU A 22 14.64 -12.96 14.12
C LEU A 22 14.32 -12.66 12.65
N THR A 23 14.84 -11.54 12.14
CA THR A 23 14.80 -11.27 10.70
C THR A 23 15.86 -12.12 9.99
N ILE A 24 15.44 -12.99 9.08
CA ILE A 24 16.32 -13.94 8.40
C ILE A 24 16.59 -13.58 6.93
N ALA A 25 15.74 -12.75 6.33
CA ALA A 25 15.86 -12.37 4.93
C ALA A 25 15.17 -11.03 4.62
N TYR A 26 15.50 -10.48 3.45
CA TYR A 26 14.87 -9.27 2.90
C TYR A 26 14.42 -9.52 1.46
N TYR A 27 13.29 -8.92 1.08
CA TYR A 27 12.80 -8.89 -0.29
C TYR A 27 13.46 -7.76 -1.09
N TYR A 28 13.81 -8.11 -2.34
CA TYR A 28 14.38 -7.21 -3.33
C TYR A 28 13.50 -7.20 -4.57
N THR A 29 13.41 -6.05 -5.23
CA THR A 29 12.81 -5.96 -6.56
C THR A 29 13.71 -6.64 -7.60
N PRO A 30 13.19 -7.03 -8.79
CA PRO A 30 14.01 -7.58 -9.87
C PRO A 30 15.18 -6.66 -10.27
N SER A 31 15.02 -5.35 -10.10
CA SER A 31 16.08 -4.35 -10.31
C SER A 31 17.09 -4.26 -9.15
N GLY A 32 17.03 -5.14 -8.16
CA GLY A 32 17.95 -5.20 -7.03
C GLY A 32 17.68 -4.19 -5.90
N VAL A 33 16.52 -3.54 -5.88
CA VAL A 33 16.21 -2.53 -4.84
C VAL A 33 15.62 -3.21 -3.60
N ARG A 34 16.22 -2.96 -2.43
CA ARG A 34 15.71 -3.45 -1.14
C ARG A 34 14.41 -2.72 -0.78
N ILE A 35 13.35 -3.49 -0.48
CA ILE A 35 12.03 -2.93 -0.13
C ILE A 35 12.00 -2.44 1.33
N GLU A 36 12.75 -3.09 2.22
CA GLU A 36 12.80 -2.72 3.65
C GLU A 36 13.29 -1.29 3.86
N GLN A 37 12.52 -0.49 4.60
CA GLN A 37 12.66 0.95 4.90
C GLN A 37 12.43 1.91 3.73
N LYS A 38 12.55 1.46 2.48
CA LYS A 38 12.32 2.32 1.30
C LYS A 38 10.88 2.25 0.79
N GLY A 39 10.29 1.06 0.82
CA GLY A 39 9.02 0.80 0.14
C GLY A 39 9.12 0.88 -1.37
N ILE A 40 7.95 0.95 -1.98
CA ILE A 40 7.75 1.05 -3.42
C ILE A 40 6.99 2.35 -3.66
N GLU A 41 7.55 3.19 -4.53
CA GLU A 41 6.88 4.39 -4.99
C GLU A 41 5.86 4.03 -6.07
N PRO A 42 4.62 4.51 -5.98
CA PRO A 42 3.64 4.29 -7.04
C PRO A 42 3.96 5.18 -8.24
N ASP A 43 3.75 4.66 -9.45
CA ASP A 43 3.93 5.43 -10.69
C ASP A 43 2.90 6.57 -10.80
N VAL A 44 1.68 6.33 -10.32
CA VAL A 44 0.61 7.33 -10.24
C VAL A 44 0.28 7.58 -8.78
N ARG A 45 0.63 8.78 -8.28
CA ARG A 45 0.28 9.20 -6.92
C ARG A 45 -1.14 9.75 -6.89
N ILE A 46 -1.93 9.26 -5.93
CA ILE A 46 -3.28 9.74 -5.67
C ILE A 46 -3.32 10.16 -4.20
N GLU A 47 -3.62 11.42 -3.96
CA GLU A 47 -3.79 11.94 -2.61
C GLU A 47 -5.14 11.47 -2.08
N VAL A 48 -5.11 10.42 -1.26
CA VAL A 48 -6.27 10.04 -0.46
C VAL A 48 -6.17 10.84 0.83
N HIS A 49 -7.19 11.65 1.14
CA HIS A 49 -7.35 12.22 2.46
C HIS A 49 -7.57 11.06 3.44
N ARG A 50 -6.47 10.53 3.96
CA ARG A 50 -6.53 9.77 5.21
C ARG A 50 -6.79 10.83 6.29
N PRO A 51 -7.76 10.64 7.21
CA PRO A 51 -7.83 11.50 8.38
C PRO A 51 -6.45 11.46 9.05
N GLY A 52 -5.73 12.57 8.92
CA GLY A 52 -4.37 12.70 9.40
C GLY A 52 -4.39 12.77 10.90
N LYS A 53 -3.35 12.24 11.54
CA LYS A 53 -2.98 12.63 12.90
C LYS A 53 -2.64 14.13 12.90
N ASP A 54 -3.66 14.97 12.96
CA ASP A 54 -3.49 16.33 13.47
C ASP A 54 -3.33 16.20 14.98
N GLU A 55 -2.12 16.43 15.49
CA GLU A 55 -1.79 16.41 16.93
C GLU A 55 -2.61 17.45 17.75
N SER A 56 -3.39 18.30 17.07
CA SER A 56 -4.27 19.32 17.65
C SER A 56 -5.75 18.90 17.73
N ARG A 57 -6.14 17.75 17.15
CA ARG A 57 -7.53 17.28 17.12
C ARG A 57 -7.73 16.03 17.97
N SER A 58 -8.87 15.98 18.66
CA SER A 58 -9.18 14.86 19.54
C SER A 58 -9.34 13.55 18.73
N GLU A 59 -8.78 12.44 19.23
CA GLU A 59 -8.88 11.11 18.60
C GLU A 59 -10.35 10.70 18.31
N THR A 60 -11.28 11.22 19.11
CA THR A 60 -12.73 11.02 18.96
C THR A 60 -13.34 11.74 17.76
N GLU A 61 -12.89 12.96 17.41
CA GLU A 61 -13.40 13.69 16.24
C GLU A 61 -12.90 13.07 14.92
N LEU A 62 -11.62 12.69 14.88
CA LEU A 62 -11.00 12.04 13.72
C LEU A 62 -11.64 10.68 13.40
N ALA A 63 -12.10 9.96 14.42
CA ALA A 63 -12.80 8.68 14.26
C ALA A 63 -14.24 8.83 13.75
N MET A 64 -14.89 9.98 13.97
CA MET A 64 -16.27 10.23 13.54
C MET A 64 -16.36 10.83 12.13
N GLU A 65 -15.37 11.62 11.70
CA GLU A 65 -15.35 12.27 10.38
C GLU A 65 -14.78 11.36 9.27
N GLY A 66 -13.87 10.44 9.62
CA GLY A 66 -13.20 9.52 8.69
C GLY A 66 -14.04 8.34 8.18
N VAL A 67 -15.36 8.33 8.45
CA VAL A 67 -16.29 7.28 8.04
C VAL A 67 -17.18 7.73 6.87
N GLU A 68 -16.71 8.65 6.03
CA GLU A 68 -17.10 8.60 4.62
C GLU A 68 -16.74 7.20 4.13
N GLU A 69 -17.77 6.38 3.92
CA GLU A 69 -17.69 4.95 3.72
C GLU A 69 -16.87 4.65 2.45
N PHE A 70 -15.54 4.53 2.63
CA PHE A 70 -14.63 4.00 1.62
C PHE A 70 -15.02 2.55 1.38
N GLU A 71 -16.02 2.35 0.52
CA GLU A 71 -16.43 1.03 0.05
C GLU A 71 -15.41 0.56 -0.98
N ILE A 72 -14.52 -0.33 -0.55
CA ILE A 72 -13.56 -0.99 -1.43
C ILE A 72 -14.34 -1.64 -2.59
N GLY A 73 -14.03 -1.25 -3.83
CA GLY A 73 -14.69 -1.76 -5.03
C GLY A 73 -15.84 -0.91 -5.58
N ASN A 74 -16.25 0.17 -4.89
CA ASN A 74 -17.24 1.11 -5.43
C ASN A 74 -16.58 2.19 -6.29
N LEU A 75 -16.82 2.16 -7.61
CA LEU A 75 -16.20 3.08 -8.57
C LEU A 75 -16.52 4.57 -8.33
N ALA A 76 -17.65 4.89 -7.70
CA ALA A 76 -18.04 6.27 -7.43
C ALA A 76 -17.35 6.84 -6.19
N LYS A 77 -17.08 5.98 -5.19
CA LYS A 77 -16.54 6.38 -3.88
C LYS A 77 -15.04 6.11 -3.74
N ASP A 78 -14.47 5.22 -4.57
CA ASP A 78 -13.04 4.89 -4.55
C ASP A 78 -12.27 5.66 -5.64
N PRO A 79 -11.56 6.75 -5.28
CA PRO A 79 -10.75 7.52 -6.22
C PRO A 79 -9.58 6.72 -6.80
N GLN A 80 -9.04 5.73 -6.07
CA GLN A 80 -7.93 4.91 -6.53
C GLN A 80 -8.39 3.94 -7.62
N LEU A 81 -9.54 3.29 -7.41
CA LEU A 81 -10.14 2.40 -8.40
C LEU A 81 -10.48 3.15 -9.69
N ARG A 82 -11.08 4.33 -9.58
CA ARG A 82 -11.44 5.15 -10.74
C ARG A 82 -10.22 5.50 -11.59
N ARG A 83 -9.12 5.94 -10.95
CA ARG A 83 -7.89 6.28 -11.67
C ARG A 83 -7.23 5.06 -12.30
N ALA A 84 -7.25 3.92 -11.62
CA ALA A 84 -6.70 2.68 -12.17
C ALA A 84 -7.41 2.25 -13.46
N ILE A 85 -8.75 2.33 -13.49
CA ILE A 85 -9.53 1.98 -14.70
C ILE A 85 -9.21 2.93 -15.86
N GLU A 86 -9.10 4.22 -15.59
CA GLU A 86 -8.75 5.24 -16.59
C GLU A 86 -7.37 4.94 -17.22
N GLU A 87 -6.36 4.65 -16.40
CA GLU A 87 -5.02 4.31 -16.89
C GLU A 87 -4.99 3.02 -17.71
N ILE A 88 -5.67 1.97 -17.25
CA ILE A 88 -5.74 0.69 -18.00
C ILE A 88 -6.44 0.91 -19.36
N ARG A 89 -7.49 1.72 -19.41
CA ARG A 89 -8.16 2.07 -20.67
C ARG A 89 -7.22 2.83 -21.61
N ASN A 90 -6.49 3.83 -21.10
CA ASN A 90 -5.53 4.59 -21.89
C ASN A 90 -4.41 3.69 -22.46
N MET A 91 -3.89 2.75 -21.66
CA MET A 91 -2.92 1.76 -22.12
C MET A 91 -3.48 0.84 -23.20
N THR A 92 -4.74 0.43 -23.07
CA THR A 92 -5.39 -0.46 -24.05
C THR A 92 -5.60 0.23 -25.40
N VAL A 93 -6.07 1.49 -25.39
CA VAL A 93 -6.26 2.29 -26.61
C VAL A 93 -4.92 2.56 -27.32
N SER A 94 -3.87 2.85 -26.56
CA SER A 94 -2.50 2.99 -27.08
C SER A 94 -1.99 1.68 -27.71
N ALA A 95 -2.22 0.55 -27.05
CA ALA A 95 -1.80 -0.76 -27.55
C ALA A 95 -2.55 -1.18 -28.83
N THR A 96 -3.84 -0.87 -28.97
CA THR A 96 -4.58 -1.11 -30.23
C THR A 96 -4.13 -0.18 -31.35
N ALA A 97 -3.92 1.11 -31.06
CA ALA A 97 -3.43 2.08 -32.04
C ALA A 97 -2.00 1.76 -32.53
N ALA A 98 -1.16 1.15 -31.69
CA ALA A 98 0.18 0.70 -32.07
C ALA A 98 0.17 -0.58 -32.94
N ARG A 99 -0.93 -1.34 -32.96
CA ARG A 99 -1.05 -2.60 -33.71
C ARG A 99 -1.62 -2.43 -35.11
N GLU A 100 -2.22 -1.28 -35.40
CA GLU A 100 -2.77 -0.91 -36.72
C GLU A 100 -1.78 -0.13 -37.61
N LYS A 101 -0.52 0.00 -37.18
CA LYS A 101 0.61 0.49 -37.99
C LYS A 101 1.62 -0.64 -38.22
#